data_AF-A0A7S2H5F6-F1
#
_entry.id   AF-A0A7S2H5F6-F1
#
_cell.length_a   1.000
_cell.length_b   1.000
_cell.length_c   1.000
_cell.angle_alpha   90.00
_cell.angle_beta   90.00
_cell.angle_gamma   90.00
#
_symmetry.space_group_name_H-M   'P 1'
#
loop_
_entity.id
_entity.type
_entity.pdbx_description
1 polymer ?
#
loop_
_entity_poly.entity_id
_entity_poly.type
_entity_poly.pdbx_seq_one_letter_code
_entity_poly.pdbx_strand_id
1 'polypeptide(L)'
;WMRGPPLRRAGGLTSRAPARMACSPDGKRPRDVSPSRWCISKEDLDHFEQEVRAAWSRGDITDDPSFPNPYHNDEKVGPSIYRVMECVIKPKTLAAGGMSWALMRHPDGLPCDAFVTHAWAEGVFEWIDKVRQLWPWRAKHLYCCFLSNPQNTDIGAMLGDDPMGSPFASALVRARYMLVIPNRRQSLYGRLWCVFEAHLALQCGLDTRMPRRPSAAMAARVLLPGCALFAVAFAV
;
A
#
# COMPACT_ATOMS: atom_id res chain seq x y z
N TRP A 1 14.87 -15.98 -0.80
CA TRP A 1 14.95 -14.71 -0.04
C TRP A 1 13.74 -13.83 -0.45
N MET A 2 12.46 -14.13 -0.21
CA MET A 2 11.69 -15.05 0.65
C MET A 2 12.42 -16.31 1.11
N ARG A 3 12.83 -16.40 2.38
CA ARG A 3 13.21 -17.70 2.95
C ARG A 3 11.99 -18.22 3.72
N GLY A 4 11.14 -18.97 3.03
CA GLY A 4 10.30 -19.97 3.68
C GLY A 4 11.16 -21.18 4.10
N PRO A 5 10.65 -22.06 4.97
CA PRO A 5 11.40 -23.21 5.48
C PRO A 5 11.77 -24.21 4.36
N PRO A 6 12.83 -25.03 4.56
CA PRO A 6 13.34 -25.92 3.51
C PRO A 6 12.34 -27.05 3.22
N LEU A 7 11.87 -27.10 1.97
CA LEU A 7 11.09 -28.23 1.46
C LEU A 7 11.97 -29.48 1.38
N ARG A 8 11.59 -30.51 2.14
CA ARG A 8 12.09 -31.88 1.97
C ARG A 8 11.72 -32.38 0.57
N ARG A 9 12.70 -32.93 -0.14
CA ARG A 9 12.50 -33.64 -1.40
C ARG A 9 11.64 -34.89 -1.16
N ALA A 10 10.57 -35.03 -1.93
CA ALA A 10 9.92 -36.31 -2.20
C ALA A 10 9.38 -36.32 -3.64
N GLY A 11 9.79 -37.35 -4.39
CA GLY A 11 9.01 -38.11 -5.37
C GLY A 11 8.33 -37.35 -6.52
N GLY A 12 8.77 -37.63 -7.74
CA GLY A 12 8.16 -37.09 -8.95
C GLY A 12 6.76 -37.65 -9.25
N LEU A 13 5.95 -36.84 -9.93
CA LEU A 13 4.85 -37.28 -10.77
C LEU A 13 4.56 -36.19 -11.82
N THR A 14 4.81 -36.57 -13.08
CA THR A 14 4.19 -36.13 -14.34
C THR A 14 3.79 -34.65 -14.52
N SER A 15 4.44 -34.00 -15.48
CA SER A 15 4.07 -32.67 -15.99
C SER A 15 2.66 -32.66 -16.58
N ARG A 16 1.79 -31.83 -16.02
CA ARG A 16 0.62 -31.30 -16.71
C ARG A 16 0.87 -29.83 -16.98
N ALA A 17 0.72 -29.43 -18.24
CA ALA A 17 0.84 -28.06 -18.71
C ALA A 17 -0.02 -27.10 -17.86
N PRO A 18 0.41 -25.86 -17.62
CA PRO A 18 -0.37 -24.92 -16.83
C PRO A 18 -1.70 -24.63 -17.53
N ALA A 19 -2.78 -24.71 -16.76
CA ALA A 19 -4.12 -24.35 -17.18
C ALA A 19 -4.10 -22.93 -17.76
N ARG A 20 -4.64 -22.79 -18.97
CA ARG A 20 -4.83 -21.50 -19.63
C ARG A 20 -5.62 -20.59 -18.68
N MET A 21 -4.98 -19.47 -18.32
CA MET A 21 -5.54 -18.35 -17.60
C MET A 21 -6.90 -17.99 -18.21
N ALA A 22 -7.98 -18.18 -17.44
CA ALA A 22 -9.34 -17.94 -17.90
C ALA A 22 -9.48 -16.47 -18.29
N CYS A 23 -9.79 -16.23 -19.57
CA CYS A 23 -10.13 -14.91 -20.07
C CYS A 23 -11.42 -14.43 -19.37
N SER A 24 -11.43 -13.16 -18.96
CA SER A 24 -12.65 -12.44 -18.61
C SER A 24 -13.67 -12.56 -19.76
N PRO A 25 -14.99 -12.67 -19.49
CA PRO A 25 -16.03 -12.86 -20.51
C PRO A 25 -16.04 -11.83 -21.65
N ASP A 26 -15.37 -10.68 -21.48
CA ASP A 26 -15.25 -9.65 -22.51
C ASP A 26 -14.03 -9.77 -23.43
N GLY A 27 -13.17 -10.80 -23.28
CA GLY A 27 -12.04 -11.06 -24.18
C GLY A 27 -10.95 -9.96 -24.24
N LYS A 28 -11.12 -8.85 -23.50
CA LYS A 28 -10.11 -7.80 -23.37
C LYS A 28 -9.08 -8.25 -22.35
N ARG A 29 -7.87 -8.55 -22.83
CA ARG A 29 -6.67 -8.49 -21.98
C ARG A 29 -6.68 -7.12 -21.28
N PRO A 30 -6.18 -6.99 -20.03
CA PRO A 30 -5.84 -5.68 -19.51
C PRO A 30 -5.07 -4.95 -20.62
N ARG A 31 -5.59 -3.80 -21.05
CA ARG A 31 -4.88 -2.92 -22.00
C ARG A 31 -3.46 -2.75 -21.44
N ASP A 32 -2.44 -2.59 -22.29
CA ASP A 32 -1.04 -2.34 -21.88
C ASP A 32 -0.92 -0.99 -21.15
N VAL A 33 -1.52 -0.90 -19.96
CA VAL A 33 -1.58 0.28 -19.12
C VAL A 33 -0.22 0.36 -18.43
N SER A 34 0.53 1.40 -18.77
CA SER A 34 1.84 1.69 -18.15
C SER A 34 1.78 1.55 -16.63
N PRO A 35 2.76 0.90 -15.97
CA PRO A 35 2.78 0.74 -14.52
C PRO A 35 2.65 2.04 -13.72
N SER A 36 3.19 3.13 -14.26
CA SER A 36 3.01 4.48 -13.70
C SER A 36 1.55 4.98 -13.66
N ARG A 37 0.61 4.23 -14.23
CA ARG A 37 -0.82 4.54 -14.23
C ARG A 37 -1.62 3.61 -13.31
N TRP A 38 -0.97 2.73 -12.56
CA TRP A 38 -1.65 1.83 -11.62
C TRP A 38 -1.89 2.53 -10.28
N CYS A 39 -2.51 3.71 -10.32
CA CYS A 39 -2.74 4.52 -9.13
C CYS A 39 -4.17 4.44 -8.65
N ILE A 40 -4.38 4.75 -7.38
CA ILE A 40 -5.69 4.84 -6.73
C ILE A 40 -6.03 6.30 -6.42
N SER A 41 -7.32 6.62 -6.37
CA SER A 41 -7.80 7.90 -5.83
C SER A 41 -7.96 7.85 -4.30
N LYS A 42 -8.37 8.97 -3.69
CA LYS A 42 -8.72 9.00 -2.25
C LYS A 42 -9.97 8.17 -1.97
N GLU A 43 -10.96 8.24 -2.85
CA GLU A 43 -12.20 7.48 -2.75
C GLU A 43 -11.93 5.97 -2.82
N ASP A 44 -10.95 5.54 -3.63
CA ASP A 44 -10.51 4.14 -3.65
C ASP A 44 -9.83 3.71 -2.35
N LEU A 45 -9.07 4.61 -1.70
CA LEU A 45 -8.48 4.34 -0.38
C LEU A 45 -9.56 4.19 0.68
N ASP A 46 -10.59 5.04 0.64
CA ASP A 46 -11.74 4.97 1.55
C ASP A 46 -12.55 3.67 1.35
N HIS A 47 -12.79 3.29 0.09
CA HIS A 47 -13.43 2.01 -0.24
C HIS A 47 -12.57 0.83 0.21
N PHE A 48 -11.25 0.88 0.00
CA PHE A 48 -10.33 -0.16 0.48
C PHE A 48 -10.40 -0.29 2.00
N GLU A 49 -10.40 0.81 2.75
CA GLU A 49 -10.54 0.77 4.20
C GLU A 49 -11.84 0.08 4.62
N GLN A 50 -12.97 0.44 4.02
CA GLN A 50 -14.27 -0.14 4.35
C GLN A 50 -14.27 -1.65 4.14
N GLU A 51 -13.72 -2.12 3.02
CA GLU A 51 -13.60 -3.54 2.69
C GLU A 51 -12.73 -4.30 3.69
N VAL A 52 -11.58 -3.74 4.05
CA VAL A 52 -10.67 -4.36 5.02
C VAL A 52 -11.26 -4.37 6.42
N ARG A 53 -11.90 -3.27 6.85
CA ARG A 53 -12.58 -3.20 8.15
C ARG A 53 -13.74 -4.17 8.24
N ALA A 54 -14.53 -4.32 7.19
CA ALA A 54 -15.64 -5.26 7.16
C ALA A 54 -15.15 -6.72 7.20
N ALA A 55 -14.08 -7.07 6.47
CA ALA A 55 -13.47 -8.39 6.55
C ALA A 55 -12.86 -8.66 7.93
N TRP A 56 -12.17 -7.67 8.50
CA TRP A 56 -11.57 -7.76 9.82
C TRP A 56 -12.63 -7.93 10.93
N SER A 57 -13.73 -7.17 10.89
CA SER A 57 -14.80 -7.26 11.91
C SER A 57 -15.57 -8.59 11.88
N ARG A 58 -15.60 -9.27 10.73
CA ARG A 58 -16.14 -10.63 10.60
C ARG A 58 -15.16 -11.72 11.04
N GLY A 59 -13.90 -11.38 11.30
CA GLY A 59 -12.85 -12.35 11.62
C GLY A 59 -12.25 -13.05 10.39
N ASP A 60 -12.52 -12.56 9.17
CA ASP A 60 -12.02 -13.17 7.93
C ASP A 60 -10.50 -12.99 7.76
N ILE A 61 -9.92 -11.98 8.42
CA ILE A 61 -8.49 -11.70 8.40
C ILE A 61 -7.85 -12.27 9.67
N THR A 62 -7.40 -13.52 9.61
CA THR A 62 -6.67 -14.17 10.72
C THR A 62 -5.25 -13.64 10.84
N ASP A 63 -4.62 -13.72 12.02
CA ASP A 63 -3.18 -13.41 12.16
C ASP A 63 -2.31 -14.56 11.61
N ASP A 64 -1.04 -14.29 11.28
CA ASP A 64 -0.08 -15.33 10.90
C ASP A 64 0.72 -15.78 12.14
N PRO A 65 0.57 -17.04 12.59
CA PRO A 65 1.29 -17.54 13.76
C PRO A 65 2.81 -17.59 13.55
N SER A 66 3.29 -17.59 12.30
CA SER A 66 4.72 -17.56 11.96
C SER A 66 5.32 -16.17 12.08
N PHE A 67 4.51 -15.12 11.95
CA PHE A 67 4.91 -13.73 12.00
C PHE A 67 3.89 -12.90 12.78
N PRO A 68 3.69 -13.19 14.08
CA PRO A 68 2.57 -12.66 14.84
C PRO A 68 2.61 -11.14 14.90
N ASN A 69 1.44 -10.52 14.73
CA ASN A 69 1.24 -9.10 14.92
C ASN A 69 0.51 -8.88 16.25
N PRO A 70 1.19 -8.41 17.32
CA PRO A 70 0.56 -8.19 18.62
C PRO A 70 -0.52 -7.09 18.56
N TYR A 71 -0.56 -6.30 17.48
CA TYR A 71 -1.56 -5.26 17.26
C TYR A 71 -2.61 -5.65 16.21
N HIS A 72 -2.72 -6.94 15.85
CA HIS A 72 -3.68 -7.42 14.84
C HIS A 72 -5.13 -7.05 15.17
N ASN A 73 -5.47 -7.08 16.46
CA ASN A 73 -6.80 -6.76 16.98
C ASN A 73 -6.96 -5.31 17.46
N ASP A 74 -5.97 -4.44 17.25
CA ASP A 74 -6.04 -3.02 17.62
C ASP A 74 -6.77 -2.24 16.52
N GLU A 75 -7.87 -1.55 16.84
CA GLU A 75 -8.70 -0.82 15.87
C GLU A 75 -7.98 0.33 15.13
N LYS A 76 -6.89 0.84 15.72
CA LYS A 76 -6.06 1.92 15.15
C LYS A 76 -4.87 1.39 14.37
N VAL A 77 -4.42 0.17 14.63
CA VAL A 77 -3.27 -0.44 13.94
C VAL A 77 -3.74 -1.45 12.90
N GLY A 78 -4.52 -2.43 13.34
CA GLY A 78 -5.12 -3.45 12.49
C GLY A 78 -4.18 -4.57 12.06
N PRO A 79 -4.67 -5.45 11.18
CA PRO A 79 -3.90 -6.58 10.66
C PRO A 79 -2.73 -6.09 9.82
N SER A 80 -1.70 -6.92 9.69
CA SER A 80 -0.57 -6.59 8.83
C SER A 80 -0.97 -6.58 7.35
N ILE A 81 -0.30 -5.78 6.53
CA ILE A 81 -0.55 -5.75 5.07
C ILE A 81 -0.33 -7.14 4.44
N TYR A 82 0.58 -7.98 4.97
CA TYR A 82 0.68 -9.38 4.56
C TYR A 82 -0.64 -10.13 4.68
N ARG A 83 -1.36 -9.99 5.81
CA ARG A 83 -2.65 -10.67 6.01
C ARG A 83 -3.73 -10.09 5.13
N VAL A 84 -3.77 -8.77 5.00
CA VAL A 84 -4.71 -8.08 4.10
C VAL A 84 -4.51 -8.50 2.65
N MET A 85 -3.26 -8.69 2.23
CA MET A 85 -2.92 -9.18 0.91
C MET A 85 -3.58 -10.53 0.61
N GLU A 86 -3.34 -11.51 1.49
CA GLU A 86 -3.83 -12.88 1.29
C GLU A 86 -5.34 -13.00 1.46
N CYS A 87 -5.92 -12.30 2.43
CA CYS A 87 -7.33 -12.49 2.80
C CYS A 87 -8.29 -11.58 2.03
N VAL A 88 -7.81 -10.43 1.52
CA VAL A 88 -8.68 -9.41 0.90
C VAL A 88 -8.26 -9.12 -0.54
N ILE A 89 -7.02 -8.70 -0.75
CA ILE A 89 -6.60 -8.15 -2.05
C ILE A 89 -6.53 -9.25 -3.11
N LYS A 90 -5.78 -10.32 -2.85
CA LYS A 90 -5.63 -11.42 -3.81
C LYS A 90 -6.97 -12.04 -4.20
N PRO A 91 -7.86 -12.46 -3.27
CA PRO A 91 -9.14 -13.05 -3.64
C PRO A 91 -10.02 -12.12 -4.47
N LYS A 92 -10.15 -10.85 -4.07
CA LYS A 92 -11.00 -9.88 -4.79
C LYS A 92 -10.45 -9.57 -6.18
N THR A 93 -9.15 -9.33 -6.28
CA THR A 93 -8.52 -9.00 -7.58
C THR A 93 -8.43 -10.20 -8.51
N LEU A 94 -8.30 -11.42 -7.98
CA LEU A 94 -8.38 -12.64 -8.77
C LEU A 94 -9.79 -12.82 -9.35
N ALA A 95 -10.84 -12.64 -8.53
CA ALA A 95 -12.23 -12.70 -8.99
C ALA A 95 -12.55 -11.64 -10.05
N ALA A 96 -11.85 -10.50 -10.05
CA ALA A 96 -11.96 -9.47 -11.06
C ALA A 96 -11.14 -9.75 -12.34
N GLY A 97 -10.44 -10.89 -12.45
CA GLY A 97 -9.63 -11.25 -13.62
C GLY A 97 -8.11 -11.12 -13.43
N GLY A 98 -7.63 -11.06 -12.18
CA GLY A 98 -6.21 -11.14 -11.84
C GLY A 98 -5.41 -9.83 -11.95
N MET A 99 -6.08 -8.70 -12.18
CA MET A 99 -5.46 -7.37 -12.24
C MET A 99 -5.05 -6.85 -10.86
N SER A 100 -4.50 -5.63 -10.78
CA SER A 100 -4.26 -4.98 -9.48
C SER A 100 -5.55 -4.35 -8.91
N TRP A 101 -5.54 -3.97 -7.63
CA TRP A 101 -6.66 -3.23 -7.05
C TRP A 101 -6.90 -1.91 -7.81
N ALA A 102 -5.82 -1.19 -8.13
CA ALA A 102 -5.90 0.04 -8.90
C ALA A 102 -6.57 -0.16 -10.28
N LEU A 103 -6.18 -1.19 -11.03
CA LEU A 103 -6.76 -1.48 -12.35
C LEU A 103 -8.17 -2.07 -12.28
N MET A 104 -8.50 -2.77 -11.20
CA MET A 104 -9.86 -3.23 -10.93
C MET A 104 -10.82 -2.05 -10.75
N ARG A 105 -10.35 -0.94 -10.16
CA ARG A 105 -11.12 0.30 -9.97
C ARG A 105 -11.09 1.20 -11.20
N HIS A 106 -9.95 1.26 -11.87
CA HIS A 106 -9.70 2.14 -13.02
C HIS A 106 -9.02 1.36 -14.15
N PRO A 107 -9.79 0.70 -15.03
CA PRO A 107 -9.24 -0.14 -16.10
C PRO A 107 -8.31 0.58 -17.09
N ASP A 108 -8.49 1.90 -17.26
CA ASP A 108 -7.65 2.75 -18.11
C ASP A 108 -6.47 3.41 -17.37
N GLY A 109 -6.38 3.19 -16.06
CA GLY A 109 -5.33 3.69 -15.18
C GLY A 109 -5.38 5.20 -14.92
N LEU A 110 -4.83 5.59 -13.76
CA LEU A 110 -4.75 6.96 -13.26
C LEU A 110 -3.29 7.43 -13.17
N PRO A 111 -2.96 8.67 -13.59
CA PRO A 111 -1.59 9.17 -13.54
C PRO A 111 -1.06 9.26 -12.10
N CYS A 112 0.22 8.90 -11.90
CA CYS A 112 0.86 8.96 -10.60
C CYS A 112 1.23 10.39 -10.18
N ASP A 113 0.58 10.91 -9.13
CA ASP A 113 0.97 12.18 -8.51
C ASP A 113 1.88 11.96 -7.29
N ALA A 114 1.57 10.96 -6.48
CA ALA A 114 2.29 10.62 -5.26
C ALA A 114 2.67 9.14 -5.23
N PHE A 115 3.86 8.83 -4.73
CA PHE A 115 4.34 7.47 -4.52
C PHE A 115 4.46 7.17 -3.02
N VAL A 116 3.97 6.01 -2.57
CA VAL A 116 4.08 5.58 -1.16
C VAL A 116 5.17 4.52 -1.02
N THR A 117 6.17 4.81 -0.18
CA THR A 117 7.05 3.78 0.39
C THR A 117 6.55 3.36 1.77
N HIS A 118 6.53 2.06 2.02
CA HIS A 118 5.90 1.50 3.21
C HIS A 118 6.40 0.06 3.51
N ALA A 119 5.96 -0.54 4.61
CA ALA A 119 6.37 -1.86 5.05
C ALA A 119 5.23 -2.86 5.09
N TRP A 120 5.41 -4.05 4.53
CA TRP A 120 4.36 -5.07 4.52
C TRP A 120 3.95 -5.60 5.91
N ALA A 121 4.85 -5.50 6.90
CA ALA A 121 4.56 -5.92 8.28
C ALA A 121 3.75 -4.88 9.08
N GLU A 122 3.51 -3.69 8.55
CA GLU A 122 2.78 -2.64 9.26
C GLU A 122 1.28 -2.92 9.32
N GLY A 123 0.62 -2.34 10.33
CA GLY A 123 -0.83 -2.39 10.46
C GLY A 123 -1.53 -1.54 9.41
N VAL A 124 -2.48 -2.12 8.70
CA VAL A 124 -3.17 -1.47 7.57
C VAL A 124 -3.97 -0.23 7.99
N PHE A 125 -4.58 -0.22 9.18
CA PHE A 125 -5.37 0.94 9.63
C PHE A 125 -4.46 2.11 9.99
N GLU A 126 -3.33 1.83 10.64
CA GLU A 126 -2.30 2.83 10.92
C GLU A 126 -1.71 3.39 9.62
N TRP A 127 -1.51 2.54 8.62
CA TRP A 127 -1.03 2.94 7.30
C TRP A 127 -2.03 3.86 6.58
N ILE A 128 -3.33 3.49 6.53
CA ILE A 128 -4.38 4.28 5.89
C ILE A 128 -4.45 5.69 6.50
N ASP A 129 -4.48 5.78 7.82
CA ASP A 129 -4.54 7.05 8.54
C ASP A 129 -3.34 7.96 8.21
N LYS A 130 -2.12 7.42 8.25
CA LYS A 130 -0.90 8.16 7.90
C LYS A 130 -0.89 8.60 6.44
N VAL A 131 -1.36 7.74 5.52
CA VAL A 131 -1.47 8.10 4.11
C VAL A 131 -2.43 9.27 3.92
N ARG A 132 -3.61 9.25 4.55
CA ARG A 132 -4.57 10.36 4.49
C ARG A 132 -3.98 11.68 5.01
N GLN A 133 -3.27 11.62 6.15
CA GLN A 133 -2.63 12.79 6.75
C GLN A 133 -1.53 13.39 5.86
N LEU A 134 -0.79 12.55 5.15
CA LEU A 134 0.32 12.98 4.30
C LEU A 134 -0.09 13.32 2.87
N TRP A 135 -1.27 12.86 2.43
CA TRP A 135 -1.73 13.00 1.05
C TRP A 135 -1.77 14.49 0.63
N PRO A 136 -0.87 14.94 -0.26
CA PRO A 136 -0.79 16.34 -0.65
C PRO A 136 -2.10 16.80 -1.29
N TRP A 137 -2.60 17.96 -0.92
CA TRP A 137 -3.86 18.49 -1.48
C TRP A 137 -3.82 18.65 -3.02
N ARG A 138 -2.64 18.84 -3.61
CA ARG A 138 -2.41 18.93 -5.07
C ARG A 138 -2.26 17.57 -5.77
N ALA A 139 -2.15 16.48 -5.02
CA ALA A 139 -2.03 15.13 -5.56
C ALA A 139 -3.42 14.49 -5.63
N LYS A 140 -3.81 13.99 -6.81
CA LYS A 140 -5.10 13.34 -7.02
C LYS A 140 -5.01 11.83 -6.88
N HIS A 141 -3.90 11.24 -7.32
CA HIS A 141 -3.73 9.79 -7.29
C HIS A 141 -2.40 9.36 -6.70
N LEU A 142 -2.42 8.14 -6.17
CA LEU A 142 -1.34 7.58 -5.38
C LEU A 142 -1.00 6.19 -5.87
N TYR A 143 0.29 5.95 -6.03
CA TYR A 143 0.84 4.63 -6.25
C TYR A 143 1.24 4.02 -4.91
N CYS A 144 0.76 2.81 -4.62
CA CYS A 144 1.19 2.02 -3.48
C CYS A 144 1.30 0.56 -3.88
N CYS A 145 2.46 -0.05 -3.68
CA CYS A 145 2.80 -1.31 -4.32
C CYS A 145 1.78 -2.45 -4.13
N PHE A 146 1.19 -2.59 -2.94
CA PHE A 146 0.25 -3.67 -2.65
C PHE A 146 -1.14 -3.43 -3.26
N LEU A 147 -1.48 -2.19 -3.63
CA LEU A 147 -2.73 -1.84 -4.33
C LEU A 147 -2.51 -1.69 -5.85
N SER A 148 -1.33 -1.21 -6.23
CA SER A 148 -0.98 -0.85 -7.60
C SER A 148 -0.52 -2.03 -8.43
N ASN A 149 0.28 -2.94 -7.86
CA ASN A 149 0.82 -4.08 -8.61
C ASN A 149 -0.18 -5.24 -8.64
N PRO A 150 -0.26 -6.02 -9.75
CA PRO A 150 -1.01 -7.27 -9.80
C PRO A 150 -0.44 -8.34 -8.86
N GLN A 151 -1.15 -8.62 -7.77
CA GLN A 151 -0.64 -9.47 -6.68
C GLN A 151 -0.81 -10.98 -6.90
N ASN A 152 -1.62 -11.35 -7.90
CA ASN A 152 -1.87 -12.74 -8.29
C ASN A 152 -0.93 -13.23 -9.40
N THR A 153 0.09 -12.44 -9.75
CA THR A 153 1.04 -12.76 -10.81
C THR A 153 2.39 -13.19 -10.24
N ASP A 154 3.31 -13.65 -11.11
CA ASP A 154 4.70 -13.85 -10.71
C ASP A 154 5.36 -12.48 -10.47
N ILE A 155 5.38 -12.07 -9.20
CA ILE A 155 6.00 -10.82 -8.77
C ILE A 155 7.47 -10.78 -9.15
N GLY A 156 8.20 -11.89 -9.08
CA GLY A 156 9.62 -11.92 -9.45
C GLY A 156 9.81 -11.56 -10.92
N ALA A 157 9.04 -12.19 -11.81
CA ALA A 157 9.06 -11.89 -13.23
C ALA A 157 8.61 -10.45 -13.55
N MET A 158 7.61 -9.93 -12.82
CA MET A 158 7.13 -8.56 -12.99
C MET A 158 8.16 -7.51 -12.58
N LEU A 159 8.93 -7.77 -11.53
CA LEU A 159 9.96 -6.85 -11.06
C LEU A 159 11.21 -6.87 -11.95
N GLY A 160 11.48 -8.02 -12.58
CA GLY A 160 12.64 -8.20 -13.46
C GLY A 160 13.97 -8.18 -12.72
N ASP A 161 15.06 -8.27 -13.48
CA ASP A 161 16.43 -8.26 -12.95
C ASP A 161 16.99 -6.84 -12.76
N ASP A 162 16.45 -5.86 -13.48
CA ASP A 162 16.83 -4.45 -13.37
C ASP A 162 15.78 -3.67 -12.55
N PRO A 163 16.13 -3.18 -11.35
CA PRO A 163 15.23 -2.36 -10.53
C PRO A 163 14.70 -1.11 -11.24
N MET A 164 15.44 -0.54 -12.20
CA MET A 164 15.00 0.61 -12.98
C MET A 164 13.92 0.26 -14.01
N GLY A 165 13.87 -1.00 -14.45
CA GLY A 165 12.80 -1.55 -15.29
C GLY A 165 11.52 -1.88 -14.51
N SER A 166 11.56 -1.84 -13.18
CA SER A 166 10.44 -2.26 -12.35
C SER A 166 9.23 -1.30 -12.42
N PRO A 167 8.02 -1.80 -12.12
CA PRO A 167 6.83 -0.96 -11.91
C PRO A 167 7.04 0.19 -10.92
N PHE A 168 7.86 -0.04 -9.89
CA PHE A 168 8.18 0.95 -8.88
C PHE A 168 8.90 2.16 -9.50
N ALA A 169 9.98 1.92 -10.24
CA ALA A 169 10.73 2.97 -10.89
C ALA A 169 9.86 3.73 -11.89
N SER A 170 9.07 3.01 -12.71
CA SER A 170 8.14 3.61 -13.68
C SER A 170 7.15 4.59 -13.05
N ALA A 171 6.58 4.25 -11.90
CA ALA A 171 5.66 5.13 -11.18
C ALA A 171 6.39 6.28 -10.49
N LEU A 172 7.49 5.98 -9.80
CA LEU A 172 8.21 6.94 -8.96
C LEU A 172 8.82 8.07 -9.79
N VAL A 173 9.42 7.80 -10.96
CA VAL A 173 9.98 8.85 -11.84
C VAL A 173 8.93 9.80 -12.41
N ARG A 174 7.64 9.43 -12.35
CA ARG A 174 6.52 10.29 -12.77
C ARG A 174 5.83 11.00 -11.61
N ALA A 175 6.10 10.59 -10.38
CA ALA A 175 5.51 11.19 -9.20
C ALA A 175 6.13 12.56 -8.89
N ARG A 176 5.34 13.43 -8.26
CA ARG A 176 5.79 14.74 -7.74
C ARG A 176 6.11 14.67 -6.24
N TYR A 177 5.49 13.71 -5.56
CA TYR A 177 5.56 13.55 -4.11
C TYR A 177 5.97 12.12 -3.76
N MET A 178 6.78 11.98 -2.72
CA MET A 178 7.01 10.70 -2.06
C MET A 178 6.45 10.77 -0.64
N LEU A 179 5.58 9.83 -0.28
CA LEU A 179 5.08 9.66 1.08
C LEU A 179 5.81 8.48 1.71
N VAL A 180 6.52 8.76 2.79
CA VAL A 180 7.26 7.75 3.56
C VAL A 180 6.41 7.41 4.78
N ILE A 181 5.94 6.17 4.87
CA ILE A 181 5.01 5.73 5.91
C ILE A 181 5.77 4.89 6.96
N PRO A 182 6.32 5.50 8.02
CA PRO A 182 6.95 4.76 9.10
C PRO A 182 5.89 4.02 9.90
N ASN A 183 6.28 2.89 10.48
CA ASN A 183 5.42 2.04 11.30
C ASN A 183 6.18 1.57 12.55
N ARG A 184 5.45 1.01 13.51
CA ARG A 184 6.02 0.52 14.77
C ARG A 184 6.66 -0.87 14.67
N ARG A 185 6.43 -1.59 13.58
CA ARG A 185 6.77 -3.02 13.43
C ARG A 185 8.20 -3.22 12.93
N GLN A 186 8.66 -2.38 12.01
CA GLN A 186 10.01 -2.46 11.47
C GLN A 186 10.47 -1.15 10.84
N SER A 187 11.80 -0.99 10.75
CA SER A 187 12.41 0.08 9.96
C SER A 187 12.18 -0.13 8.47
N LEU A 188 11.70 0.91 7.77
CA LEU A 188 11.60 0.91 6.31
C LEU A 188 12.97 0.68 5.67
N TYR A 189 14.02 1.28 6.22
CA TYR A 189 15.37 1.21 5.68
C TYR A 189 16.06 -0.15 5.91
N GLY A 190 15.42 -1.06 6.64
CA GLY A 190 15.80 -2.48 6.67
C GLY A 190 15.35 -3.24 5.41
N ARG A 191 14.57 -2.60 4.51
CA ARG A 191 14.01 -3.21 3.30
C ARG A 191 14.65 -2.62 2.05
N LEU A 192 15.28 -3.46 1.24
CA LEU A 192 16.02 -3.05 0.05
C LEU A 192 15.18 -2.19 -0.92
N TRP A 193 13.93 -2.58 -1.19
CA TRP A 193 13.03 -1.81 -2.06
C TRP A 193 12.72 -0.41 -1.52
N CYS A 194 12.51 -0.27 -0.20
CA CYS A 194 12.26 1.05 0.39
C CYS A 194 13.51 1.95 0.32
N VAL A 195 14.71 1.38 0.45
CA VAL A 195 15.97 2.13 0.26
C VAL A 195 16.14 2.56 -1.20
N PHE A 196 15.85 1.66 -2.15
CA PHE A 196 15.88 1.98 -3.58
C PHE A 196 14.88 3.08 -3.94
N GLU A 197 13.64 2.99 -3.46
CA GLU A 197 12.60 4.01 -3.66
C GLU A 197 13.06 5.37 -3.10
N ALA A 198 13.64 5.39 -1.89
CA ALA A 198 14.14 6.62 -1.28
C ALA A 198 15.31 7.22 -2.08
N HIS A 199 16.24 6.38 -2.55
CA HIS A 199 17.33 6.80 -3.41
C HIS A 199 16.82 7.44 -4.70
N LEU A 200 15.86 6.79 -5.38
CA LEU A 200 15.31 7.29 -6.63
C LEU A 200 14.53 8.59 -6.43
N ALA A 201 13.79 8.72 -5.34
CA ALA A 201 13.07 9.95 -5.03
C ALA A 201 14.01 11.14 -4.78
N LEU A 202 15.17 10.90 -4.15
CA LEU A 202 16.21 11.91 -3.98
C LEU A 202 16.83 12.29 -5.33
N GLN A 203 17.14 11.31 -6.18
CA GLN A 203 17.68 11.56 -7.53
C GLN A 203 16.72 12.37 -8.41
N CYS A 204 15.42 12.09 -8.32
CA CYS A 204 14.38 12.78 -9.09
C CYS A 204 13.89 14.08 -8.43
N GLY A 205 14.36 14.44 -7.23
CA GLY A 205 13.99 15.68 -6.55
C GLY A 205 12.52 15.76 -6.10
N LEU A 206 11.92 14.63 -5.69
CA LEU A 206 10.53 14.59 -5.23
C LEU A 206 10.35 15.32 -3.89
N ASP A 207 9.20 15.98 -3.71
CA ASP A 207 8.77 16.50 -2.40
C ASP A 207 8.45 15.32 -1.47
N THR A 208 9.40 15.02 -0.57
CA THR A 208 9.33 13.87 0.34
C THR A 208 8.67 14.26 1.67
N ARG A 209 7.60 13.55 2.02
CA ARG A 209 6.80 13.79 3.22
C ARG A 209 6.85 12.60 4.16
N MET A 210 7.00 12.91 5.44
CA MET A 210 6.98 11.96 6.56
C MET A 210 6.05 12.50 7.64
N PRO A 211 5.40 11.63 8.44
CA PRO A 211 4.68 12.09 9.63
C PRO A 211 5.65 12.82 10.53
N ARG A 212 5.35 14.09 10.83
CA ARG A 212 6.12 14.88 11.80
C ARG A 212 5.40 14.78 13.13
N ARG A 213 6.13 14.55 14.22
CA ARG A 213 5.59 14.87 15.55
C ARG A 213 5.32 16.38 15.55
N PRO A 214 4.10 16.84 15.92
CA PRO A 214 3.86 18.26 16.13
C PRO A 214 4.90 18.79 17.11
N SER A 215 5.59 19.87 16.79
CA SER A 215 6.47 20.50 17.77
C SER A 215 5.63 21.01 18.94
N ALA A 216 6.21 21.07 20.15
CA ALA A 216 5.52 21.62 21.32
C ALA A 216 4.99 23.04 21.04
N ALA A 217 5.72 23.82 20.24
CA ALA A 217 5.29 25.15 19.78
C ALA A 217 4.06 25.13 18.86
N MET A 218 3.94 24.15 17.96
CA MET A 218 2.72 23.98 17.15
C MET A 218 1.54 23.52 18.00
N ALA A 219 1.76 22.60 18.94
CA ALA A 219 0.72 22.15 19.86
C ALA A 219 0.18 23.30 20.73
N ALA A 220 1.09 24.14 21.27
CA ALA A 220 0.71 25.32 22.04
C ALA A 220 -0.11 26.33 21.21
N ARG A 221 0.27 26.57 19.94
CA ARG A 221 -0.46 27.49 19.04
C ARG A 221 -1.86 27.01 18.67
N VAL A 222 -2.12 25.70 18.68
CA VAL A 222 -3.45 25.14 18.41
C VAL A 222 -4.33 25.15 19.67
N LEU A 223 -3.73 25.06 20.86
CA LEU A 223 -4.46 25.07 22.14
C LEU A 223 -4.75 26.51 22.65
N LEU A 224 -3.95 27.50 22.27
CA LEU A 224 -4.10 28.89 22.70
C LEU A 224 -5.41 29.61 22.26
N PRO A 225 -5.97 29.39 21.05
CA PRO A 225 -7.24 30.03 20.67
C PRO A 225 -8.43 29.52 21.50
N GLY A 226 -8.34 28.30 22.04
CA GLY A 226 -9.38 27.74 22.90
C GLY A 226 -9.46 28.42 24.26
N CYS A 227 -8.32 28.75 24.87
CA CYS A 227 -8.30 29.41 26.18
C CYS A 227 -8.71 30.89 26.13
N ALA A 228 -8.48 31.58 25.01
CA ALA A 228 -8.85 32.99 24.85
C ALA A 228 -10.37 33.21 24.72
N LEU A 229 -11.11 32.25 24.15
CA LEU A 229 -12.57 32.33 24.03
C LEU A 229 -13.30 32.00 25.33
N PHE A 230 -12.75 31.13 26.19
CA PHE A 230 -13.34 30.83 27.50
C PHE A 230 -13.15 31.96 28.52
N ALA A 231 -12.09 32.78 28.40
CA ALA A 231 -11.86 33.90 29.31
C ALA A 231 -12.79 35.10 29.06
N VAL A 232 -13.35 35.24 27.86
CA VAL A 232 -14.30 36.34 27.53
C VAL A 232 -15.75 35.96 27.87
N ALA A 233 -16.09 34.67 27.91
CA ALA A 233 -17.45 34.20 28.17
C ALA A 233 -17.86 34.20 29.66
N PHE A 234 -16.94 34.47 30.59
CA PHE A 234 -17.21 34.52 32.05
C PHE A 234 -16.99 35.92 32.67
N ALA A 235 -16.87 36.96 31.85
CA ALA A 235 -16.61 38.33 32.29
C ALA A 235 -17.76 39.31 32.01
N VAL A 236 -19.02 38.84 31.98
CA VAL A 236 -20.24 39.70 31.90
C VAL A 236 -21.23 39.30 32.98
#